data_AF-A0A8S3V051-F1
#
_entry.id   AF-A0A8S3V051-F1
#
_cell.length_a   1.000
_cell.length_b   1.000
_cell.length_c   1.000
_cell.angle_alpha   90.00
_cell.angle_beta   90.00
_cell.angle_gamma   90.00
#
_symmetry.space_group_name_H-M   'P 1'
#
loop_
_entity.id
_entity.type
_entity.pdbx_description
1 polymer ?
#
loop_
_entity_poly.entity_id
_entity_poly.type
_entity_poly.pdbx_seq_one_letter_code
_entity_poly.pdbx_strand_id
1 'polypeptide(L)'
;MASEITKRTPECVVCALQHHTTQSSHWCIECEEPLCAAFKQHHTILKATRNHKTIPIFDYLSLLTAVTDIKQHCVYHNEKYQLYCVKHESQYATKPYGVFDVACLDDSTVAISTRFSMNASGISLVKLTKRKVIQFIDLPDSPYGMTYDGKSLICYVEDEDLHVISCTDYSITTIPYTASPYLFIRLNAR
;
A
#
# COMPACT_ATOMS: atom_id res chain seq x y z
N MET A 1 -7.38 -29.47 -7.96
CA MET A 1 -8.58 -29.04 -7.20
C MET A 1 -8.09 -28.10 -6.12
N ALA A 2 -8.25 -26.78 -6.32
CA ALA A 2 -7.83 -25.78 -5.34
C ALA A 2 -8.91 -25.73 -4.24
N SER A 3 -8.53 -26.04 -3.00
CA SER A 3 -9.40 -25.80 -1.84
C SER A 3 -9.49 -24.30 -1.62
N GLU A 4 -10.65 -23.71 -1.89
CA GLU A 4 -10.99 -22.38 -1.40
C GLU A 4 -10.92 -22.41 0.12
N ILE A 5 -9.84 -21.86 0.68
CA ILE A 5 -9.80 -21.50 2.09
C ILE A 5 -10.77 -20.34 2.23
N THR A 6 -12.02 -20.64 2.53
CA THR A 6 -13.00 -19.66 3.01
C THR A 6 -12.43 -19.10 4.31
N LYS A 7 -11.77 -17.93 4.24
CA LYS A 7 -11.34 -17.18 5.43
C LYS A 7 -12.60 -16.89 6.23
N ARG A 8 -12.84 -17.67 7.29
CA ARG A 8 -13.95 -17.44 8.21
C ARG A 8 -13.78 -16.07 8.80
N THR A 9 -14.86 -15.28 8.78
CA THR A 9 -14.87 -13.98 9.46
C THR A 9 -14.68 -14.19 10.95
N PRO A 10 -13.95 -13.30 11.64
CA PRO A 10 -13.80 -13.38 13.09
C PRO A 10 -15.13 -13.05 13.79
N GLU A 11 -15.32 -13.58 14.99
CA GLU A 11 -16.46 -13.25 15.85
C GLU A 11 -16.33 -11.83 16.41
N CYS A 12 -17.45 -11.20 16.73
CA CYS A 12 -17.46 -9.89 17.36
C CYS A 12 -16.98 -10.01 18.81
N VAL A 13 -15.92 -9.27 19.17
CA VAL A 13 -15.32 -9.34 20.51
C VAL A 13 -16.33 -9.02 21.59
N VAL A 14 -17.17 -7.99 21.40
CA VAL A 14 -18.15 -7.58 22.41
C VAL A 14 -19.27 -8.62 22.57
N CYS A 15 -19.75 -9.22 21.48
CA CYS A 15 -20.70 -10.34 21.57
C CYS A 15 -20.09 -11.53 22.30
N ALA A 16 -18.83 -11.88 21.99
CA ALA A 16 -18.14 -13.01 22.60
C ALA A 16 -17.97 -12.83 24.12
N LEU A 17 -17.68 -11.60 24.58
CA LEU A 17 -17.63 -11.24 26.00
C LEU A 17 -18.98 -11.41 26.71
N GLN A 18 -20.09 -11.36 25.97
CA GLN A 18 -21.44 -11.59 26.48
C GLN A 18 -21.93 -13.03 26.26
N HIS A 19 -21.02 -13.95 25.89
CA HIS A 19 -21.34 -15.34 25.55
C HIS A 19 -22.31 -15.50 24.36
N HIS A 20 -22.29 -14.54 23.44
CA HIS A 20 -23.02 -14.60 22.17
C HIS A 20 -22.05 -14.77 20.99
N THR A 21 -22.33 -15.70 20.09
CA THR A 21 -21.51 -15.94 18.89
C THR A 21 -22.12 -15.22 17.69
N THR A 22 -21.70 -13.99 17.46
CA THR A 22 -22.12 -13.20 16.28
C THR A 22 -20.90 -12.92 15.41
N GLN A 23 -21.04 -13.20 14.11
CA GLN A 23 -20.00 -12.92 13.12
C GLN A 23 -19.79 -11.41 12.95
N SER A 24 -18.54 -10.99 12.86
CA SER A 24 -18.19 -9.60 12.61
C SER A 24 -18.42 -9.23 11.15
N SER A 25 -18.88 -8.01 10.93
CA SER A 25 -19.02 -7.41 9.61
C SER A 25 -18.05 -6.25 9.40
N HIS A 26 -17.46 -5.73 10.48
CA HIS A 26 -16.57 -4.58 10.45
C HIS A 26 -15.35 -4.80 11.36
N TRP A 27 -14.29 -4.04 11.09
CA TRP A 27 -13.12 -3.92 11.94
C TRP A 27 -12.99 -2.46 12.39
N CYS A 28 -12.74 -2.24 13.68
CA CYS A 28 -12.42 -0.92 14.21
C CYS A 28 -10.90 -0.73 14.24
N ILE A 29 -10.42 0.31 13.56
CA ILE A 29 -8.99 0.55 13.36
C ILE A 29 -8.30 0.94 14.67
N GLU A 30 -8.94 1.78 15.47
CA GLU A 30 -8.37 2.32 16.71
C GLU A 30 -8.43 1.32 17.86
N CYS A 31 -9.53 0.55 17.96
CA CYS A 31 -9.64 -0.52 18.95
C CYS A 31 -8.86 -1.78 18.55
N GLU A 32 -8.56 -1.95 17.25
CA GLU A 32 -7.97 -3.18 16.71
C GLU A 32 -8.84 -4.41 17.02
N GLU A 33 -10.15 -4.25 16.87
CA GLU A 33 -11.14 -5.25 17.26
C GLU A 33 -12.22 -5.46 16.17
N PRO A 34 -12.67 -6.71 15.96
CA PRO A 34 -13.76 -7.05 15.06
C PRO A 34 -15.14 -6.81 15.70
N LEU A 35 -16.04 -6.19 14.94
CA LEU A 35 -17.37 -5.74 15.36
C LEU A 35 -18.48 -6.28 14.46
N CYS A 36 -19.62 -6.65 15.06
CA CYS A 36 -20.85 -6.88 14.32
C CYS A 36 -21.55 -5.53 14.00
N ALA A 37 -22.62 -5.57 13.19
CA ALA A 37 -23.34 -4.38 12.77
C ALA A 37 -23.93 -3.57 13.95
N ALA A 38 -24.44 -4.27 14.98
CA ALA A 38 -25.00 -3.63 16.17
C ALA A 38 -23.91 -2.89 16.96
N PHE A 39 -22.76 -3.54 17.21
CA PHE A 39 -21.67 -2.92 17.96
C PHE A 39 -20.93 -1.84 17.18
N LYS A 40 -20.90 -1.90 15.84
CA LYS A 40 -20.51 -0.75 15.00
C LYS A 40 -21.40 0.47 15.28
N GLN A 41 -22.72 0.28 15.33
CA GLN A 41 -23.65 1.38 15.60
C GLN A 41 -23.50 1.92 17.03
N HIS A 42 -23.28 1.05 18.02
CA HIS A 42 -22.94 1.52 19.36
C HIS A 42 -21.64 2.33 19.39
N HIS A 43 -20.65 1.92 18.60
CA HIS A 43 -19.40 2.65 18.49
C HIS A 43 -19.58 4.09 18.00
N THR A 44 -20.52 4.35 17.08
CA THR A 44 -20.78 5.73 16.60
C THR A 44 -21.53 6.60 17.62
N ILE A 45 -22.15 6.01 18.63
CA ILE A 45 -22.94 6.73 19.64
C ILE A 45 -22.09 7.07 20.87
N LEU A 46 -21.22 6.16 21.30
CA LEU A 46 -20.45 6.32 22.54
C LEU A 46 -19.38 7.40 22.39
N LYS A 47 -19.30 8.32 23.36
CA LYS A 47 -18.33 9.44 23.33
C LYS A 47 -16.88 9.01 23.13
N ALA A 48 -16.51 7.86 23.70
CA ALA A 48 -15.16 7.32 23.63
C ALA A 48 -14.79 6.82 22.23
N THR A 49 -15.75 6.29 21.48
CA THR A 49 -15.50 5.55 20.22
C THR A 49 -16.15 6.17 18.99
N ARG A 50 -16.97 7.22 19.15
CA ARG A 50 -17.78 7.81 18.06
C ARG A 50 -16.97 8.35 16.88
N ASN A 51 -15.68 8.61 17.09
CA ASN A 51 -14.76 9.09 16.06
C ASN A 51 -13.85 7.99 15.54
N HIS A 52 -13.99 6.74 15.99
CA HIS A 52 -13.19 5.63 15.51
C HIS A 52 -13.57 5.29 14.07
N LYS A 53 -12.56 5.08 13.23
CA LYS A 53 -12.73 4.63 11.87
C LYS A 53 -13.00 3.13 11.84
N THR A 54 -14.04 2.74 11.10
CA THR A 54 -14.37 1.34 10.87
C THR A 54 -14.30 1.02 9.39
N ILE A 55 -13.76 -0.14 9.05
CA ILE A 55 -13.75 -0.68 7.68
C ILE A 55 -14.52 -2.00 7.63
N PRO A 56 -15.05 -2.40 6.46
CA PRO A 56 -15.61 -3.74 6.27
C PRO A 56 -14.61 -4.82 6.67
N ILE A 57 -15.11 -5.92 7.28
CA ILE A 57 -14.23 -6.99 7.75
C ILE A 57 -13.48 -7.68 6.61
N PHE A 58 -14.08 -7.77 5.41
CA PHE A 58 -13.43 -8.34 4.24
C PHE A 58 -12.26 -7.50 3.76
N ASP A 59 -12.38 -6.17 3.82
CA ASP A 59 -11.30 -5.24 3.49
C ASP A 59 -10.14 -5.36 4.49
N TYR A 60 -10.44 -5.63 5.77
CA TYR A 60 -9.41 -5.93 6.76
C TYR A 60 -8.74 -7.30 6.52
N LEU A 61 -9.53 -8.34 6.23
CA LEU A 61 -9.02 -9.70 6.00
C LEU A 61 -8.25 -9.85 4.67
N SER A 62 -8.46 -8.93 3.72
CA SER A 62 -7.69 -8.83 2.48
C SER A 62 -6.36 -8.09 2.69
N LEU A 63 -6.16 -7.39 3.81
CA LEU A 63 -4.86 -6.82 4.14
C LEU A 63 -3.83 -7.94 4.32
N LEU A 64 -2.65 -7.72 3.73
CA LEU A 64 -1.49 -8.58 3.96
C LEU A 64 -1.10 -8.50 5.43
N THR A 65 -0.68 -9.62 6.04
CA THR A 65 -0.17 -9.63 7.43
C THR A 65 0.96 -8.62 7.64
N ALA A 66 1.75 -8.37 6.60
CA ALA A 66 2.80 -7.35 6.63
C ALA A 66 2.26 -5.92 6.80
N VAL A 67 1.03 -5.62 6.35
CA VAL A 67 0.35 -4.33 6.51
C VAL A 67 -0.25 -4.19 7.91
N THR A 68 -0.80 -5.28 8.46
CA THR A 68 -1.32 -5.27 9.84
C THR A 68 -0.22 -5.14 10.90
N ASP A 69 1.02 -5.54 10.57
CA ASP A 69 2.20 -5.41 11.44
C ASP A 69 2.80 -3.97 11.45
N ILE A 70 2.32 -3.06 10.60
CA ILE A 70 2.88 -1.72 10.47
C ILE A 70 2.43 -0.85 11.65
N LYS A 71 3.38 -0.57 12.54
CA LYS A 71 3.15 0.32 13.69
C LYS A 71 3.19 1.81 13.32
N GLN A 72 3.90 2.15 12.25
CA GLN A 72 4.08 3.53 11.79
C GLN A 72 2.93 3.95 10.87
N HIS A 73 2.30 5.07 11.19
CA HIS A 73 1.22 5.65 10.40
C HIS A 73 1.45 7.15 10.27
N CYS A 74 0.77 7.80 9.32
CA CYS A 74 0.89 9.24 9.15
C CYS A 74 0.42 9.95 10.44
N VAL A 75 1.34 10.62 11.15
CA VAL A 75 1.07 11.29 12.45
C VAL A 75 -0.05 12.32 12.34
N TYR A 76 -0.21 12.94 11.17
CA TYR A 76 -1.13 14.03 10.96
C TYR A 76 -2.56 13.58 10.59
N HIS A 77 -2.73 12.43 9.93
CA HIS A 77 -4.06 11.91 9.57
C HIS A 77 -4.45 10.65 10.35
N ASN A 78 -3.53 10.08 11.13
CA ASN A 78 -3.74 8.88 11.93
C ASN A 78 -4.34 7.69 11.16
N GLU A 79 -4.11 7.63 9.84
CA GLU A 79 -4.64 6.57 8.99
C GLU A 79 -3.75 5.33 9.11
N LYS A 80 -4.04 4.47 10.09
CA LYS A 80 -3.43 3.13 10.20
C LYS A 80 -3.79 2.27 8.98
N TYR A 81 -2.88 1.37 8.61
CA TYR A 81 -2.95 0.49 7.43
C TYR A 81 -2.84 1.18 6.07
N GLN A 82 -2.61 2.50 6.03
CA GLN A 82 -2.20 3.20 4.82
C GLN A 82 -0.68 3.32 4.76
N LEU A 83 -0.10 2.74 3.72
CA LEU A 83 1.34 2.86 3.41
C LEU A 83 1.72 4.26 2.90
N TYR A 84 0.75 5.02 2.38
CA TYR A 84 0.98 6.28 1.71
C TYR A 84 -0.10 7.31 2.05
N CYS A 85 0.30 8.59 2.18
CA CYS A 85 -0.61 9.70 2.46
C CYS A 85 -0.48 10.82 1.43
N VAL A 86 -1.39 10.83 0.46
CA VAL A 86 -1.43 11.81 -0.65
C VAL A 86 -1.51 13.26 -0.17
N LYS A 87 -2.17 13.52 0.97
CA LYS A 87 -2.46 14.89 1.45
C LYS A 87 -1.29 15.57 2.16
N HIS A 88 -0.23 14.84 2.53
CA HIS A 88 0.97 15.40 3.17
C HIS A 88 2.20 15.40 2.28
N GLU A 89 1.98 15.58 0.97
CA GLU A 89 3.03 15.72 -0.04
C GLU A 89 4.06 16.85 0.26
N SER A 90 3.85 17.70 1.29
CA SER A 90 4.68 18.90 1.49
C SER A 90 5.25 19.18 2.89
N GLN A 91 5.07 18.34 3.92
CA GLN A 91 5.65 18.65 5.26
C GLN A 91 6.89 17.84 5.66
N TYR A 92 7.21 16.77 4.93
CA TYR A 92 8.56 16.22 4.93
C TYR A 92 9.45 16.82 3.82
N ALA A 93 8.92 17.75 3.03
CA ALA A 93 9.64 18.51 2.00
C ALA A 93 10.54 19.64 2.57
N THR A 94 10.96 19.55 3.83
CA THR A 94 12.00 20.41 4.41
C THR A 94 13.19 19.62 4.93
N LYS A 95 13.59 18.56 4.21
CA LYS A 95 14.98 18.27 3.80
C LYS A 95 14.96 17.12 2.79
N PRO A 96 15.93 17.07 1.86
CA PRO A 96 15.82 16.37 0.59
C PRO A 96 15.91 14.85 0.82
N TYR A 97 15.62 14.06 -0.21
CA TYR A 97 15.80 12.61 -0.27
C TYR A 97 14.63 11.76 0.27
N GLY A 98 13.81 11.27 -0.67
CA GLY A 98 13.10 10.01 -0.48
C GLY A 98 11.58 10.08 -0.60
N VAL A 99 11.04 10.69 -1.66
CA VAL A 99 9.72 10.24 -2.12
C VAL A 99 9.95 8.87 -2.74
N PHE A 100 9.57 7.83 -2.00
CA PHE A 100 9.58 6.47 -2.51
C PHE A 100 8.23 6.22 -3.18
N ASP A 101 8.28 5.83 -4.45
CA ASP A 101 7.12 5.39 -5.20
C ASP A 101 7.01 3.87 -5.10
N VAL A 102 5.79 3.35 -5.11
CA VAL A 102 5.52 1.93 -4.90
C VAL A 102 4.54 1.40 -5.93
N ALA A 103 4.94 0.35 -6.65
CA ALA A 103 4.08 -0.41 -7.53
C ALA A 103 3.94 -1.85 -7.02
N CYS A 104 2.72 -2.36 -6.94
CA CYS A 104 2.46 -3.77 -6.60
C CYS A 104 2.56 -4.61 -7.87
N LEU A 105 3.50 -5.57 -7.92
CA LEU A 105 3.62 -6.51 -9.06
C LEU A 105 2.68 -7.71 -8.88
N ASP A 106 2.55 -8.19 -7.65
CA ASP A 106 1.67 -9.29 -7.26
C ASP A 106 1.36 -9.20 -5.76
N ASP A 107 0.52 -10.11 -5.24
CA ASP A 107 0.10 -10.17 -3.82
C ASP A 107 1.26 -10.26 -2.80
N SER A 108 2.48 -10.56 -3.26
CA SER A 108 3.64 -10.83 -2.42
C SER A 108 4.91 -10.11 -2.86
N THR A 109 4.85 -9.29 -3.91
CA THR A 109 5.99 -8.57 -4.48
C THR A 109 5.64 -7.12 -4.75
N VAL A 110 6.45 -6.21 -4.23
CA VAL A 110 6.34 -4.77 -4.49
C VAL A 110 7.64 -4.26 -5.11
N ALA A 111 7.53 -3.30 -6.02
CA ALA A 111 8.61 -2.50 -6.52
C ALA A 111 8.60 -1.19 -5.75
N ILE A 112 9.75 -0.79 -5.22
CA ILE A 112 9.91 0.44 -4.46
C ILE A 112 10.99 1.26 -5.17
N SER A 113 10.70 2.50 -5.55
CA SER A 113 11.77 3.40 -5.97
C SER A 113 12.75 3.56 -4.83
N THR A 114 14.03 3.55 -5.13
CA THR A 114 15.08 3.61 -4.11
C THR A 114 16.15 4.55 -4.58
N ARG A 115 16.46 5.55 -3.75
CA ARG A 115 17.58 6.45 -3.94
C ARG A 115 18.56 6.21 -2.80
N PHE A 116 19.64 5.49 -3.10
CA PHE A 116 20.66 5.11 -2.12
C PHE A 116 21.67 6.23 -1.91
N SER A 117 21.96 7.02 -2.94
CA SER A 117 22.88 8.14 -2.89
C SER A 117 22.59 9.17 -4.00
N MET A 118 23.36 10.25 -4.06
CA MET A 118 23.28 11.20 -5.19
C MET A 118 23.56 10.52 -6.55
N ASN A 119 24.26 9.39 -6.56
CA ASN A 119 24.74 8.72 -7.78
C ASN A 119 24.18 7.30 -7.95
N ALA A 120 23.23 6.89 -7.11
CA ALA A 120 22.67 5.55 -7.15
C ALA A 120 21.16 5.63 -6.91
N SER A 121 20.43 5.45 -8.00
CA SER A 121 18.98 5.40 -8.05
C SER A 121 18.57 4.09 -8.70
N GLY A 122 17.38 3.60 -8.37
CA GLY A 122 16.90 2.36 -8.95
C GLY A 122 15.61 1.89 -8.32
N ILE A 123 15.25 0.66 -8.65
CA ILE A 123 14.05 0.01 -8.14
C ILE A 123 14.44 -1.24 -7.37
N SER A 124 14.01 -1.30 -6.13
CA SER A 124 14.13 -2.50 -5.31
C SER A 124 12.85 -3.33 -5.43
N LEU A 125 12.97 -4.55 -5.93
CA LEU A 125 11.91 -5.54 -5.86
C LEU A 125 11.97 -6.24 -4.51
N VAL A 126 10.92 -6.10 -3.71
CA VAL A 126 10.84 -6.65 -2.36
C VAL A 126 9.81 -7.76 -2.32
N LYS A 127 10.24 -8.95 -1.91
CA LYS A 127 9.32 -10.06 -1.62
C LYS A 127 8.82 -9.92 -0.19
N LEU A 128 7.57 -9.51 -0.03
CA LEU A 128 6.94 -9.24 1.27
C LEU A 128 6.92 -10.50 2.16
N THR A 129 6.63 -11.67 1.57
CA THR A 129 6.60 -12.94 2.31
C THR A 129 7.95 -13.34 2.89
N LYS A 130 9.06 -12.89 2.27
CA LYS A 130 10.43 -13.17 2.71
C LYS A 130 11.08 -11.98 3.41
N ARG A 131 10.38 -10.83 3.49
CA ARG A 131 10.88 -9.56 4.04
C ARG A 131 12.28 -9.19 3.52
N LYS A 132 12.52 -9.38 2.21
CA LYS A 132 13.83 -9.16 1.60
C LYS A 132 13.74 -8.55 0.21
N VAL A 133 14.74 -7.74 -0.14
CA VAL A 133 15.00 -7.35 -1.53
C VAL A 133 15.42 -8.62 -2.29
N ILE A 134 14.75 -8.88 -3.40
CA ILE A 134 15.04 -10.02 -4.29
C ILE A 134 15.77 -9.60 -5.55
N GLN A 135 15.64 -8.33 -5.94
CA GLN A 135 16.32 -7.76 -7.10
C GLN A 135 16.46 -6.25 -6.88
N PHE A 136 17.57 -5.70 -7.34
CA PHE A 136 17.74 -4.26 -7.51
C PHE A 136 17.97 -3.97 -9.00
N ILE A 137 17.28 -2.97 -9.52
CA ILE A 137 17.38 -2.53 -10.92
C ILE A 137 17.99 -1.14 -10.89
N ASP A 138 19.25 -1.06 -11.33
CA ASP A 138 19.96 0.21 -11.44
C ASP A 138 19.30 1.10 -12.49
N LEU A 139 19.05 2.35 -12.12
CA LEU A 139 18.55 3.39 -13.02
C LEU A 139 19.52 4.56 -13.01
N PRO A 140 19.64 5.28 -14.14
CA PRO A 140 20.49 6.48 -14.21
C PRO A 140 20.04 7.53 -13.19
N ASP A 141 18.72 7.66 -13.00
CA ASP A 141 18.11 8.67 -12.13
C ASP A 141 16.94 8.10 -11.31
N SER A 142 16.45 8.91 -10.36
CA SER A 142 15.39 8.49 -9.43
C SER A 142 14.07 8.35 -10.18
N PRO A 143 13.43 7.15 -10.18
CA PRO A 143 12.14 6.99 -10.82
C PRO A 143 11.04 7.62 -9.95
N TYR A 144 10.06 8.21 -10.62
CA TYR A 144 8.84 8.78 -10.07
C TYR A 144 7.64 8.33 -10.93
N GLY A 145 6.42 8.37 -10.39
CA GLY A 145 5.22 7.98 -11.13
C GLY A 145 5.23 6.51 -11.57
N MET A 146 5.70 5.61 -10.70
CA MET A 146 5.78 4.19 -10.96
C MET A 146 4.40 3.55 -11.03
N THR A 147 4.21 2.67 -12.01
CA THR A 147 3.01 1.84 -12.14
C THR A 147 3.37 0.48 -12.72
N TYR A 148 2.43 -0.45 -12.69
CA TYR A 148 2.59 -1.80 -13.20
C TYR A 148 1.38 -2.19 -14.05
N ASP A 149 1.61 -2.64 -15.28
CA ASP A 149 0.55 -2.99 -16.22
C ASP A 149 0.17 -4.48 -16.21
N GLY A 150 0.74 -5.26 -15.29
CA GLY A 150 0.60 -6.72 -15.23
C GLY A 150 1.72 -7.51 -15.92
N LYS A 151 2.62 -6.83 -16.66
CA LYS A 151 3.77 -7.47 -17.34
C LYS A 151 5.08 -6.69 -17.14
N SER A 152 5.00 -5.37 -17.16
CA SER A 152 6.12 -4.46 -17.10
C SER A 152 5.86 -3.36 -16.07
N LEU A 153 6.92 -2.94 -15.40
CA LEU A 153 6.93 -1.72 -14.61
C LEU A 153 7.10 -0.53 -15.57
N ILE A 154 6.27 0.48 -15.40
CA ILE A 154 6.35 1.73 -16.15
C ILE A 154 6.72 2.81 -15.15
N CYS A 155 7.78 3.56 -15.43
CA CYS A 155 8.34 4.55 -14.52
C CYS A 155 8.68 5.81 -15.31
N TYR A 156 8.37 6.98 -14.75
CA TYR A 156 8.83 8.26 -15.28
C TYR A 156 10.15 8.64 -14.59
N VAL A 157 11.08 9.22 -15.33
CA VAL A 157 12.36 9.68 -14.79
C VAL A 157 12.48 11.19 -15.07
N GLU A 158 13.18 11.90 -14.18
CA GLU A 158 13.51 13.33 -14.37
C GLU A 158 14.16 13.52 -15.77
N ASP A 159 13.82 14.60 -16.49
CA ASP A 159 14.15 14.86 -17.91
C ASP A 159 13.21 14.28 -19.00
N GLU A 160 11.92 14.13 -18.69
CA GLU A 160 10.82 13.82 -19.64
C GLU A 160 10.81 12.41 -20.24
N ASP A 161 11.85 11.61 -20.09
CA ASP A 161 11.89 10.26 -20.63
C ASP A 161 11.05 9.25 -19.81
N LEU A 162 10.32 8.40 -20.53
CA LEU A 162 9.57 7.29 -19.94
C LEU A 162 10.40 6.01 -19.99
N HIS A 163 10.68 5.42 -18.84
CA HIS A 163 11.37 4.13 -18.75
C HIS A 163 10.37 3.00 -18.51
N VAL A 164 10.36 2.04 -19.42
CA VAL A 164 9.59 0.80 -19.29
C VAL A 164 10.55 -0.33 -18.98
N ILE A 165 10.31 -1.00 -17.85
CA ILE A 165 11.17 -2.03 -17.29
C ILE A 165 10.41 -3.35 -17.35
N SER A 166 10.95 -4.29 -18.10
CA SER A 166 10.40 -5.64 -18.21
C SER A 166 10.62 -6.39 -16.89
N CYS A 167 9.56 -6.92 -16.28
CA CYS A 167 9.69 -7.68 -15.03
C CYS A 167 10.24 -9.10 -15.23
N THR A 168 10.38 -9.56 -16.49
CA THR A 168 10.86 -10.92 -16.79
C THR A 168 12.37 -11.00 -16.94
N ASP A 169 12.98 -9.97 -17.53
CA ASP A 169 14.43 -9.93 -17.82
C ASP A 169 15.11 -8.65 -17.32
N TYR A 170 14.36 -7.73 -16.71
CA TYR A 170 14.84 -6.45 -16.19
C TYR A 170 15.46 -5.54 -17.26
N SER A 171 15.14 -5.79 -18.54
CA SER A 171 15.53 -4.90 -19.61
C SER A 171 14.81 -3.56 -19.49
N ILE A 172 15.53 -2.47 -19.75
CA ILE A 172 15.04 -1.10 -19.70
C ILE A 172 14.87 -0.60 -21.12
N THR A 173 13.66 -0.17 -21.46
CA THR A 173 13.35 0.53 -22.70
C THR A 173 13.06 1.98 -22.37
N THR A 174 13.89 2.90 -22.87
CA THR A 174 13.65 4.34 -22.77
C THR A 174 12.82 4.78 -23.97
N ILE A 175 11.70 5.45 -23.69
CA ILE A 175 10.85 6.07 -24.70
C ILE A 175 11.04 7.57 -24.55
N PRO A 176 11.73 8.23 -25.51
CA PRO A 176 11.90 9.66 -25.49
C PRO A 176 10.55 10.36 -25.55
N TYR A 177 10.31 11.30 -24.65
CA TYR A 177 9.08 12.09 -24.68
C TYR A 177 9.41 13.52 -25.14
N THR A 178 8.69 14.02 -26.15
CA THR A 178 9.05 15.25 -26.85
C THR A 178 8.23 16.48 -26.43
N ALA A 179 7.48 16.41 -25.34
CA ALA A 179 6.69 17.52 -24.84
C ALA A 179 6.34 17.34 -23.37
N SER A 180 6.71 18.26 -22.48
CA SER A 180 6.22 18.31 -21.09
C SER A 180 4.68 18.24 -21.00
N PRO A 181 4.13 17.19 -20.37
CA PRO A 181 3.21 17.47 -19.29
C PRO A 181 3.58 16.62 -18.08
N TYR A 182 3.21 17.14 -16.92
CA TYR A 182 3.06 16.39 -15.67
C TYR A 182 2.09 15.22 -15.91
N LEU A 183 2.60 14.11 -16.44
CA LEU A 183 1.84 12.93 -16.79
C LEU A 183 1.53 12.19 -15.50
N PHE A 184 0.36 12.46 -14.94
CA PHE A 184 -0.24 11.57 -13.96
C PHE A 184 -0.57 10.26 -14.68
N ILE A 185 0.33 9.28 -14.63
CA ILE A 185 0.05 7.92 -15.08
C ILE A 185 -0.98 7.31 -14.13
N ARG A 186 -2.27 7.66 -14.32
CA ARG A 186 -3.37 6.85 -13.81
C ARG A 186 -3.64 5.74 -14.82
N LEU A 187 -2.84 4.68 -14.77
CA LEU A 187 -3.27 3.42 -15.37
C LEU A 187 -4.33 2.83 -14.45
N ASN A 188 -5.55 2.72 -14.98
CA ASN A 188 -6.66 2.07 -14.30
C ASN A 188 -6.26 0.63 -13.96
N ALA A 189 -6.04 0.34 -12.69
CA ALA A 189 -6.11 -1.02 -12.19
C ALA A 189 -7.52 -1.55 -12.49
N ARG A 190 -7.62 -2.58 -13.32
CA ARG A 190 -8.85 -3.37 -13.49
C ARG A 190 -9.00 -4.33 -12.33
#